data_AF-A0AA51M9Z5-F1
#
_entry.id   AF-A0AA51M9Z5-F1
#
_cell.length_a   1.000
_cell.length_b   1.000
_cell.length_c   1.000
_cell.angle_alpha   90.00
_cell.angle_beta   90.00
_cell.angle_gamma   90.00
#
_symmetry.space_group_name_H-M   'P 1'
#
loop_
_entity.id
_entity.type
_entity.pdbx_description
1 polymer ?
#
loop_
_entity_poly.entity_id
_entity_poly.type
_entity_poly.pdbx_seq_one_letter_code
_entity_poly.pdbx_strand_id
1 'polypeptide(L)'
;MTIGFSSRAVRSTCVLCVAGLLTLMPAAAAARAGRSDPGPPGGPGATAQQASLYRTGTQVRPRPGAPGLPDVSALSWVVADADSGDVLAAHDAHRKLPPASTLKTLFALTVLPVLPGGIRHEVRAGELSGIGPGSSLVGVVEGHTYRVSDLWNGVFLNSGNDAVHVLASLTGGWSATAARMQAQARALGALDTHVRSPDGYDAPGQVSSAFDLAVFGRAGLANPDFARYCGKAEAYFPGGEGDRYGIVNTNRLLTGADGVAPYPGLVGVKNGYTSNAGNTLIAAARRDGRTLVVTVMNPQEGDGHAVYEEARSLLDWGFAASGRVQPVGSLATDEDVAPSGPEAAAPVPVVSARPAGHEPGWPETGAILGAAGLGAGVMALTLRLKLVRDDGS
;
A
#
# COMPACT_ATOMS: atom_id res chain seq x y z
N MET A 1 -3.18 -36.82 41.67
CA MET A 1 -2.53 -38.08 41.27
C MET A 1 -1.95 -37.89 39.89
N THR A 2 -0.63 -37.79 39.82
CA THR A 2 0.14 -37.52 38.61
C THR A 2 0.65 -38.85 38.09
N ILE A 3 0.38 -39.23 36.85
CA ILE A 3 0.98 -40.41 36.23
C ILE A 3 1.66 -39.93 34.95
N GLY A 4 3.00 -39.91 35.00
CA GLY A 4 3.86 -39.68 33.85
C GLY A 4 4.24 -40.99 33.18
N PHE A 5 4.63 -40.90 31.91
CA PHE A 5 5.44 -41.91 31.24
C PHE A 5 6.65 -41.24 30.61
N SER A 6 7.81 -41.73 31.02
CA SER A 6 9.12 -41.49 30.41
C SER A 6 9.67 -42.84 30.00
N SER A 7 10.23 -42.92 28.80
CA SER A 7 11.51 -43.59 28.46
C SER A 7 11.62 -43.60 26.93
N ARG A 8 12.77 -43.72 26.25
CA ARG A 8 14.20 -43.49 26.49
C ARG A 8 14.84 -43.62 25.09
N ALA A 9 15.99 -42.96 24.91
CA ALA A 9 16.81 -42.98 23.71
C ALA A 9 17.35 -44.37 23.33
N VAL A 10 17.66 -44.55 22.04
CA VAL A 10 18.68 -45.48 21.55
C VAL A 10 19.67 -44.69 20.67
N ARG A 11 20.93 -44.69 21.08
CA ARG A 11 22.10 -44.33 20.28
C ARG A 11 22.57 -45.57 19.52
N SER A 12 23.02 -45.43 18.28
CA SER A 12 24.14 -46.24 17.78
C SER A 12 24.86 -45.56 16.63
N THR A 13 26.17 -45.63 16.77
CA THR A 13 27.24 -45.03 15.99
C THR A 13 27.71 -46.02 14.93
N CYS A 14 28.10 -45.56 13.73
CA CYS A 14 29.10 -46.24 12.92
C CYS A 14 29.93 -45.23 12.13
N VAL A 15 31.19 -45.59 11.96
CA VAL A 15 32.38 -44.76 11.77
C VAL A 15 33.12 -45.23 10.52
N LEU A 16 33.83 -44.29 9.88
CA LEU A 16 34.98 -44.41 8.94
C LEU A 16 34.73 -44.91 7.50
N CYS A 17 35.17 -44.11 6.52
CA CYS A 17 36.45 -44.32 5.82
C CYS A 17 36.87 -43.10 4.96
N VAL A 18 38.18 -42.89 4.89
CA VAL A 18 38.93 -41.75 4.31
C VAL A 18 39.60 -42.16 3.00
N ALA A 19 39.63 -41.25 2.02
CA ALA A 19 40.71 -41.02 1.03
C ALA A 19 40.27 -39.81 0.17
N GLY A 20 41.01 -38.73 -0.08
CA GLY A 20 42.45 -38.56 -0.21
C GLY A 20 42.73 -38.17 -1.67
N LEU A 21 42.97 -36.90 -1.97
CA LEU A 21 43.81 -36.49 -3.12
C LEU A 21 44.22 -34.99 -2.97
N LEU A 22 45.50 -34.79 -2.68
CA LEU A 22 46.25 -33.54 -2.81
C LEU A 22 46.83 -33.47 -4.22
N THR A 23 46.68 -32.36 -4.95
CA THR A 23 47.69 -31.92 -5.93
C THR A 23 47.72 -30.40 -6.10
N LEU A 24 48.89 -29.84 -5.77
CA LEU A 24 49.69 -28.81 -6.46
C LEU A 24 49.07 -27.43 -6.78
N MET A 25 49.54 -26.44 -6.00
CA MET A 25 49.52 -25.01 -6.33
C MET A 25 50.83 -24.58 -7.03
N PRO A 26 50.79 -23.66 -8.00
CA PRO A 26 51.88 -22.73 -8.23
C PRO A 26 51.58 -21.37 -7.58
N ALA A 27 52.53 -20.90 -6.78
CA ALA A 27 52.57 -19.54 -6.29
C ALA A 27 52.98 -18.58 -7.42
N ALA A 28 52.15 -17.56 -7.68
CA ALA A 28 52.57 -16.37 -8.42
C ALA A 28 52.15 -15.14 -7.61
N ALA A 29 53.15 -14.40 -7.14
CA ALA A 29 53.00 -13.19 -6.38
C ALA A 29 52.75 -11.98 -7.31
N ALA A 30 51.93 -11.06 -6.79
CA ALA A 30 51.91 -9.61 -7.02
C ALA A 30 51.51 -9.06 -8.41
N ALA A 31 50.31 -8.45 -8.44
CA ALA A 31 50.18 -7.01 -8.69
C ALA A 31 48.82 -6.50 -8.16
N ARG A 32 48.88 -5.64 -7.14
CA ARG A 32 47.75 -4.82 -6.69
C ARG A 32 47.39 -3.81 -7.79
N ALA A 33 46.17 -3.86 -8.30
CA ALA A 33 45.47 -2.70 -8.83
C ALA A 33 44.16 -2.60 -8.05
N GLY A 34 44.05 -1.56 -7.22
CA GLY A 34 42.92 -1.36 -6.31
C GLY A 34 41.60 -1.29 -7.07
N ARG A 35 40.76 -2.31 -6.88
CA ARG A 35 39.31 -2.18 -7.02
C ARG A 35 38.78 -2.00 -5.60
N SER A 36 38.36 -0.79 -5.28
CA SER A 36 37.51 -0.53 -4.13
C SER A 36 36.22 -1.34 -4.33
N ASP A 37 35.98 -2.30 -3.46
CA ASP A 37 34.67 -2.94 -3.31
C ASP A 37 33.61 -1.85 -3.10
N PRO A 38 32.43 -1.94 -3.72
CA PRO A 38 31.30 -1.13 -3.32
C PRO A 38 30.91 -1.57 -1.92
N GLY A 39 31.11 -0.68 -0.93
CA GLY A 39 30.63 -0.91 0.43
C GLY A 39 29.11 -1.11 0.46
N PRO A 40 28.57 -1.72 1.53
CA PRO A 40 27.14 -1.97 1.66
C PRO A 40 26.34 -0.66 1.54
N PRO A 41 25.13 -0.69 0.94
CA PRO A 41 24.31 0.49 0.77
C PRO A 41 23.77 0.90 2.15
N GLY A 42 24.46 1.84 2.80
CA GLY A 42 24.11 2.29 4.15
C GLY A 42 25.36 2.66 4.94
N GLY A 43 25.87 3.88 4.72
CA GLY A 43 26.91 4.42 5.58
C GLY A 43 26.43 4.54 7.04
N PRO A 44 27.35 4.66 8.02
CA PRO A 44 27.01 4.77 9.45
C PRO A 44 26.05 5.92 9.80
N GLY A 45 25.86 6.89 8.90
CA GLY A 45 24.87 7.96 9.05
C GLY A 45 23.41 7.52 8.82
N ALA A 46 23.14 6.51 7.99
CA ALA A 46 21.78 6.04 7.72
C ALA A 46 21.24 5.22 8.91
N THR A 47 22.07 4.35 9.48
CA THR A 47 21.71 3.56 10.68
C THR A 47 21.48 4.44 11.90
N ALA A 48 22.31 5.48 12.08
CA ALA A 48 22.13 6.45 13.16
C ALA A 48 20.85 7.29 13.00
N GLN A 49 20.45 7.62 11.76
CA GLN A 49 19.19 8.29 11.49
C GLN A 49 18.00 7.39 11.81
N GLN A 50 17.97 6.15 11.29
CA GLN A 50 16.90 5.20 11.63
C GLN A 50 16.77 4.98 13.14
N ALA A 51 17.90 4.92 13.86
CA ALA A 51 17.94 4.79 15.31
C ALA A 51 17.31 5.97 16.07
N SER A 52 17.17 7.16 15.46
CA SER A 52 16.46 8.28 16.08
C SER A 52 14.97 7.99 16.23
N LEU A 53 14.32 7.34 15.27
CA LEU A 53 12.88 7.06 15.31
C LEU A 53 12.47 6.19 16.52
N TYR A 54 13.37 5.33 16.99
CA TYR A 54 13.14 4.46 18.14
C TYR A 54 13.34 5.15 19.50
N ARG A 55 13.73 6.42 19.52
CA ARG A 55 13.91 7.18 20.77
C ARG A 55 12.57 7.79 21.21
N THR A 56 12.40 7.89 22.52
CA THR A 56 11.27 8.61 23.10
C THR A 56 11.41 10.12 22.92
N GLY A 57 10.26 10.80 22.91
CA GLY A 57 10.15 12.24 22.73
C GLY A 57 10.34 12.69 21.28
N THR A 58 10.39 14.01 21.11
CA THR A 58 10.43 14.65 19.79
C THR A 58 11.81 14.54 19.13
N GLN A 59 11.83 13.97 17.93
CA GLN A 59 13.00 13.86 17.08
C GLN A 59 12.86 14.81 15.90
N VAL A 60 13.80 15.76 15.77
CA VAL A 60 13.91 16.68 14.64
C VAL A 60 15.37 17.11 14.48
N ARG A 61 15.82 17.33 13.24
CA ARG A 61 17.19 17.79 12.96
C ARG A 61 17.14 19.08 12.13
N PRO A 62 16.87 20.23 12.77
CA PRO A 62 16.73 21.50 12.07
C PRO A 62 18.08 22.00 11.53
N ARG A 63 18.05 22.65 10.37
CA ARG A 63 19.13 23.49 9.84
C ARG A 63 18.85 24.96 10.19
N PRO A 64 19.84 25.86 10.08
CA PRO A 64 19.61 27.29 10.27
C PRO A 64 18.41 27.80 9.43
N GLY A 65 17.50 28.52 10.06
CA GLY A 65 16.29 29.06 9.42
C GLY A 65 15.12 28.09 9.27
N ALA A 66 15.18 26.89 9.87
CA ALA A 66 14.03 26.01 10.02
C ALA A 66 12.99 26.64 10.97
N PRO A 67 11.67 26.50 10.69
CA PRO A 67 10.64 26.94 11.62
C PRO A 67 10.65 26.07 12.89
N GLY A 68 10.24 26.66 14.02
CA GLY A 68 9.99 25.90 15.25
C GLY A 68 8.87 24.89 15.05
N LEU A 69 9.01 23.71 15.66
CA LEU A 69 7.91 22.73 15.69
C LEU A 69 6.71 23.31 16.45
N PRO A 70 5.47 23.01 16.00
CA PRO A 70 4.28 23.38 16.74
C PRO A 70 4.19 22.58 18.04
N ASP A 71 3.48 23.13 19.02
CA ASP A 71 3.11 22.38 20.22
C ASP A 71 1.93 21.45 19.88
N VAL A 72 2.07 20.18 20.28
CA VAL A 72 1.18 19.08 19.88
C VAL A 72 1.04 18.15 21.08
N SER A 73 -0.21 17.91 21.51
CA SER A 73 -0.51 17.10 22.69
C SER A 73 -0.62 15.61 22.40
N ALA A 74 -0.66 15.20 21.12
CA ALA A 74 -0.72 13.80 20.74
C ALA A 74 0.40 12.94 21.32
N LEU A 75 0.02 11.78 21.83
CA LEU A 75 0.94 10.79 22.40
C LEU A 75 1.96 10.23 21.40
N SER A 76 1.66 10.28 20.11
CA SER A 76 2.55 9.83 19.04
C SER A 76 2.18 10.50 17.72
N TRP A 77 3.18 10.95 16.96
CA TRP A 77 2.99 11.52 15.63
C TRP A 77 4.22 11.41 14.73
N VAL A 78 4.01 11.50 13.42
CA VAL A 78 5.05 11.49 12.38
C VAL A 78 4.70 12.51 11.30
N VAL A 79 5.71 13.22 10.79
CA VAL A 79 5.65 14.04 9.56
C VAL A 79 6.66 13.47 8.57
N ALA A 80 6.18 13.00 7.43
CA ALA A 80 7.02 12.37 6.42
C ALA A 80 6.72 12.88 5.02
N ASP A 81 7.74 12.82 4.16
CA ASP A 81 7.62 12.99 2.72
C ASP A 81 7.09 11.69 2.09
N ALA A 82 6.01 11.75 1.33
CA ALA A 82 5.40 10.57 0.74
C ALA A 82 6.26 10.00 -0.41
N ASP A 83 6.94 10.88 -1.16
CA ASP A 83 7.66 10.51 -2.36
C ASP A 83 9.01 9.89 -1.98
N SER A 84 9.82 10.58 -1.17
CA SER A 84 11.12 10.04 -0.73
C SER A 84 11.02 9.04 0.41
N GLY A 85 9.92 9.06 1.18
CA GLY A 85 9.80 8.32 2.43
C GLY A 85 10.52 8.96 3.62
N ASP A 86 11.22 10.09 3.43
CA ASP A 86 11.97 10.73 4.51
C ASP A 86 11.05 11.17 5.66
N VAL A 87 11.38 10.75 6.88
CA VAL A 87 10.73 11.25 8.09
C VAL A 87 11.40 12.56 8.49
N LEU A 88 10.64 13.66 8.47
CA LEU A 88 11.12 15.02 8.73
C LEU A 88 11.16 15.34 10.23
N ALA A 89 10.15 14.88 10.95
CA ALA A 89 10.08 14.91 12.41
C ALA A 89 9.12 13.83 12.90
N ALA A 90 9.32 13.41 14.15
CA ALA A 90 8.42 12.49 14.82
C ALA A 90 8.44 12.71 16.34
N HIS A 91 7.40 12.23 17.02
CA HIS A 91 7.36 12.11 18.48
C HIS A 91 6.87 10.73 18.85
N ASP A 92 7.66 9.98 19.63
CA ASP A 92 7.30 8.64 20.08
C ASP A 92 6.82 7.75 18.90
N ALA A 93 7.55 7.77 17.77
CA ALA A 93 7.09 7.26 16.48
C ALA A 93 6.63 5.80 16.50
N HIS A 94 7.30 4.98 17.32
CA HIS A 94 7.05 3.54 17.50
C HIS A 94 6.22 3.22 18.75
N ARG A 95 5.57 4.21 19.37
CA ARG A 95 4.70 3.98 20.52
C ARG A 95 3.46 3.21 20.09
N LYS A 96 3.25 2.05 20.71
CA LYS A 96 2.12 1.15 20.43
C LYS A 96 0.84 1.70 21.04
N LEU A 97 -0.08 2.11 20.18
CA LEU A 97 -1.39 2.67 20.53
C LEU A 97 -2.50 1.97 19.72
N PRO A 98 -3.73 1.88 20.23
CA PRO A 98 -4.84 1.38 19.43
C PRO A 98 -5.06 2.29 18.21
N PRO A 99 -5.20 1.74 16.98
CA PRO A 99 -5.26 2.54 15.76
C PRO A 99 -6.66 3.08 15.45
N ALA A 100 -7.72 2.53 16.07
CA ALA A 100 -9.09 2.73 15.63
C ALA A 100 -9.23 2.50 14.10
N SER A 101 -10.15 3.21 13.46
CA SER A 101 -10.42 3.08 12.02
C SER A 101 -9.29 3.50 11.09
N THR A 102 -8.18 4.09 11.58
CA THR A 102 -7.02 4.33 10.71
C THR A 102 -6.40 3.02 10.20
N LEU A 103 -6.59 1.91 10.92
CA LEU A 103 -6.17 0.58 10.47
C LEU A 103 -6.89 0.10 9.19
N LYS A 104 -8.02 0.73 8.82
CA LYS A 104 -8.69 0.46 7.55
C LYS A 104 -7.82 0.81 6.34
N THR A 105 -6.76 1.60 6.52
CA THR A 105 -5.73 1.80 5.48
C THR A 105 -4.96 0.52 5.18
N LEU A 106 -4.56 -0.25 6.19
CA LEU A 106 -3.95 -1.58 6.04
C LEU A 106 -4.95 -2.59 5.45
N PHE A 107 -6.22 -2.52 5.87
CA PHE A 107 -7.28 -3.33 5.28
C PHE A 107 -7.40 -3.07 3.78
N ALA A 108 -7.46 -1.79 3.38
CA ALA A 108 -7.53 -1.38 1.99
C ALA A 108 -6.30 -1.86 1.20
N LEU A 109 -5.08 -1.69 1.74
CA LEU A 109 -3.84 -2.22 1.14
C LEU A 109 -3.84 -3.73 0.96
N THR A 110 -4.58 -4.46 1.78
CA THR A 110 -4.65 -5.93 1.73
C THR A 110 -5.73 -6.42 0.76
N VAL A 111 -6.88 -5.75 0.72
CA VAL A 111 -8.11 -6.25 0.08
C VAL A 111 -8.37 -5.59 -1.28
N LEU A 112 -8.08 -4.28 -1.45
CA LEU A 112 -8.28 -3.59 -2.73
C LEU A 112 -7.61 -4.32 -3.91
N PRO A 113 -6.34 -4.77 -3.83
CA PRO A 113 -5.65 -5.36 -4.99
C PRO A 113 -6.28 -6.68 -5.48
N VAL A 114 -7.03 -7.37 -4.64
CA VAL A 114 -7.60 -8.69 -4.95
C VAL A 114 -9.11 -8.65 -5.17
N LEU A 115 -9.75 -7.47 -5.02
CA LEU A 115 -11.20 -7.33 -5.10
C LEU A 115 -11.61 -6.17 -6.01
N PRO A 116 -11.71 -6.41 -7.33
CA PRO A 116 -12.09 -5.40 -8.32
C PRO A 116 -13.40 -4.70 -8.00
N GLY A 117 -13.42 -3.36 -8.14
CA GLY A 117 -14.58 -2.53 -7.79
C GLY A 117 -15.86 -2.81 -8.59
N GLY A 118 -15.74 -3.42 -9.77
CA GLY A 118 -16.88 -3.75 -10.64
C GLY A 118 -17.71 -4.94 -10.18
N ILE A 119 -17.19 -5.77 -9.26
CA ILE A 119 -17.89 -6.94 -8.72
C ILE A 119 -19.18 -6.50 -8.02
N ARG A 120 -20.25 -7.27 -8.22
CA ARG A 120 -21.54 -7.10 -7.55
C ARG A 120 -21.74 -8.26 -6.59
N HIS A 121 -22.20 -7.96 -5.38
CA HIS A 121 -22.41 -8.96 -4.34
C HIS A 121 -23.73 -8.71 -3.62
N GLU A 122 -24.54 -9.76 -3.51
CA GLU A 122 -25.74 -9.77 -2.68
C GLU A 122 -25.36 -10.17 -1.26
N VAL A 123 -25.63 -9.27 -0.31
CA VAL A 123 -25.18 -9.41 1.07
C VAL A 123 -25.97 -10.49 1.80
N ARG A 124 -25.28 -11.38 2.52
CA ARG A 124 -25.90 -12.46 3.31
C ARG A 124 -25.95 -12.08 4.79
N ALA A 125 -26.97 -12.56 5.52
CA ALA A 125 -27.14 -12.30 6.95
C ALA A 125 -25.84 -12.49 7.77
N GLY A 126 -25.14 -13.60 7.53
CA GLY A 126 -23.92 -13.95 8.26
C GLY A 126 -22.77 -12.97 8.06
N GLU A 127 -22.78 -12.19 6.97
CA GLU A 127 -21.74 -11.19 6.67
C GLU A 127 -21.90 -9.94 7.52
N LEU A 128 -23.08 -9.67 8.07
CA LEU A 128 -23.33 -8.54 8.96
C LEU A 128 -23.26 -8.93 10.45
N SER A 129 -22.89 -10.18 10.74
CA SER A 129 -22.77 -10.69 12.11
C SER A 129 -21.47 -10.22 12.78
N GLY A 130 -21.51 -10.06 14.11
CA GLY A 130 -20.32 -9.76 14.92
C GLY A 130 -19.84 -8.31 14.88
N ILE A 131 -20.61 -7.39 14.27
CA ILE A 131 -20.31 -5.97 14.29
C ILE A 131 -20.51 -5.43 15.72
N GLY A 132 -19.47 -4.81 16.28
CA GLY A 132 -19.48 -4.31 17.66
C GLY A 132 -20.46 -3.14 17.87
N PRO A 133 -21.05 -3.00 19.06
CA PRO A 133 -21.95 -1.89 19.38
C PRO A 133 -21.23 -0.54 19.27
N GLY A 134 -21.90 0.48 18.71
CA GLY A 134 -21.30 1.80 18.51
C GLY A 134 -20.31 1.89 17.33
N SER A 135 -20.16 0.82 16.54
CA SER A 135 -19.43 0.87 15.27
C SER A 135 -20.02 1.90 14.32
N SER A 136 -19.17 2.60 13.57
CA SER A 136 -19.62 3.38 12.41
C SER A 136 -20.13 2.42 11.34
N LEU A 137 -21.32 2.68 10.81
CA LEU A 137 -21.94 1.90 9.75
C LEU A 137 -22.22 2.80 8.56
N VAL A 138 -22.03 2.27 7.35
CA VAL A 138 -22.50 2.98 6.16
C VAL A 138 -23.98 2.72 5.91
N GLY A 139 -24.52 1.58 6.33
CA GLY A 139 -25.92 1.18 6.14
C GLY A 139 -26.08 0.02 5.14
N VAL A 140 -25.19 -0.98 5.18
CA VAL A 140 -25.31 -2.18 4.35
C VAL A 140 -26.50 -3.03 4.82
N VAL A 141 -27.34 -3.45 3.87
CA VAL A 141 -28.56 -4.23 4.14
C VAL A 141 -28.44 -5.65 3.58
N GLU A 142 -28.86 -6.64 4.36
CA GLU A 142 -28.99 -8.04 3.91
C GLU A 142 -29.92 -8.16 2.70
N GLY A 143 -29.59 -9.04 1.76
CA GLY A 143 -30.35 -9.29 0.53
C GLY A 143 -30.21 -8.19 -0.52
N HIS A 144 -29.54 -7.07 -0.19
CA HIS A 144 -29.27 -6.01 -1.16
C HIS A 144 -27.97 -6.29 -1.92
N THR A 145 -27.96 -5.96 -3.22
CA THR A 145 -26.79 -6.11 -4.09
C THR A 145 -25.99 -4.82 -4.18
N TYR A 146 -24.76 -4.83 -3.69
CA TYR A 146 -23.84 -3.69 -3.76
C TYR A 146 -22.74 -3.93 -4.80
N ARG A 147 -22.24 -2.86 -5.43
CA ARG A 147 -20.92 -2.95 -6.08
C ARG A 147 -19.84 -2.88 -5.01
N VAL A 148 -18.74 -3.59 -5.22
CA VAL A 148 -17.56 -3.49 -4.35
C VAL A 148 -17.06 -2.04 -4.25
N SER A 149 -17.16 -1.26 -5.33
CA SER A 149 -16.85 0.17 -5.29
C SER A 149 -17.73 0.99 -4.34
N ASP A 150 -19.00 0.61 -4.17
CA ASP A 150 -19.91 1.28 -3.23
C ASP A 150 -19.48 0.98 -1.81
N LEU A 151 -19.19 -0.28 -1.50
CA LEU A 151 -18.66 -0.70 -0.20
C LEU A 151 -17.35 0.04 0.15
N TRP A 152 -16.43 0.20 -0.80
CA TRP A 152 -15.21 0.99 -0.59
C TRP A 152 -15.48 2.48 -0.33
N ASN A 153 -16.48 3.08 -0.99
CA ASN A 153 -16.92 4.43 -0.59
C ASN A 153 -17.41 4.42 0.87
N GLY A 154 -18.16 3.39 1.30
CA GLY A 154 -18.59 3.25 2.70
C GLY A 154 -17.42 3.12 3.70
N VAL A 155 -16.38 2.35 3.34
CA VAL A 155 -15.18 2.18 4.17
C VAL A 155 -14.43 3.51 4.35
N PHE A 156 -14.22 4.27 3.28
CA PHE A 156 -13.43 5.51 3.35
C PHE A 156 -14.23 6.71 3.85
N LEU A 157 -15.48 6.89 3.41
CA LEU A 157 -16.24 8.10 3.71
C LEU A 157 -16.95 8.01 5.06
N ASN A 158 -17.66 6.91 5.35
CA ASN A 158 -18.42 6.74 6.59
C ASN A 158 -17.71 5.85 7.62
N SER A 159 -16.52 5.34 7.30
CA SER A 159 -15.79 4.39 8.16
C SER A 159 -16.57 3.10 8.44
N GLY A 160 -17.47 2.70 7.52
CA GLY A 160 -18.46 1.65 7.73
C GLY A 160 -17.83 0.28 8.01
N ASN A 161 -18.02 -0.24 9.23
CA ASN A 161 -17.57 -1.58 9.63
C ASN A 161 -18.38 -2.67 8.92
N ASP A 162 -19.67 -2.45 8.71
CA ASP A 162 -20.53 -3.30 7.89
C ASP A 162 -19.98 -3.53 6.47
N ALA A 163 -19.48 -2.49 5.82
CA ALA A 163 -18.81 -2.63 4.53
C ALA A 163 -17.50 -3.43 4.63
N VAL A 164 -16.70 -3.22 5.68
CA VAL A 164 -15.48 -4.03 5.94
C VAL A 164 -15.81 -5.50 6.13
N HIS A 165 -16.87 -5.83 6.87
CA HIS A 165 -17.27 -7.22 7.10
C HIS A 165 -17.67 -7.92 5.79
N VAL A 166 -18.46 -7.27 4.93
CA VAL A 166 -18.83 -7.83 3.62
C VAL A 166 -17.60 -8.03 2.74
N LEU A 167 -16.73 -7.01 2.65
CA LEU A 167 -15.50 -7.10 1.87
C LEU A 167 -14.56 -8.20 2.40
N ALA A 168 -14.45 -8.38 3.71
CA ALA A 168 -13.66 -9.45 4.33
C ALA A 168 -14.25 -10.84 4.04
N SER A 169 -15.59 -10.98 4.04
CA SER A 169 -16.28 -12.23 3.65
C SER A 169 -15.89 -12.64 2.23
N LEU A 170 -15.91 -11.69 1.29
CA LEU A 170 -15.53 -11.90 -0.11
C LEU A 170 -14.08 -12.33 -0.30
N THR A 171 -13.20 -12.04 0.67
CA THR A 171 -11.79 -12.40 0.63
C THR A 171 -11.41 -13.54 1.58
N GLY A 172 -12.36 -14.41 1.95
CA GLY A 172 -12.06 -15.62 2.73
C GLY A 172 -12.36 -15.49 4.23
N GLY A 173 -13.11 -14.46 4.62
CA GLY A 173 -13.64 -14.29 5.97
C GLY A 173 -12.76 -13.46 6.90
N TRP A 174 -13.33 -13.15 8.06
CA TRP A 174 -12.77 -12.22 9.04
C TRP A 174 -11.36 -12.59 9.52
N SER A 175 -11.17 -13.81 10.02
CA SER A 175 -9.88 -14.26 10.57
C SER A 175 -8.80 -14.41 9.50
N ALA A 176 -9.16 -14.91 8.32
CA ALA A 176 -8.22 -15.02 7.21
C ALA A 176 -7.77 -13.64 6.72
N THR A 177 -8.70 -12.68 6.67
CA THR A 177 -8.40 -11.29 6.31
C THR A 177 -7.48 -10.63 7.32
N ALA A 178 -7.74 -10.78 8.63
CA ALA A 178 -6.86 -10.28 9.69
C ALA A 178 -5.44 -10.88 9.60
N ALA A 179 -5.33 -12.18 9.31
CA ALA A 179 -4.04 -12.83 9.12
C ALA A 179 -3.26 -12.29 7.91
N ARG A 180 -3.97 -12.02 6.79
CA ARG A 180 -3.37 -11.39 5.61
C ARG A 180 -2.95 -9.95 5.87
N MET A 181 -3.76 -9.18 6.60
CA MET A 181 -3.39 -7.82 7.03
C MET A 181 -2.13 -7.84 7.88
N GLN A 182 -2.03 -8.78 8.82
CA GLN A 182 -0.82 -8.92 9.63
C GLN A 182 0.41 -9.28 8.79
N ALA A 183 0.25 -10.14 7.78
CA ALA A 183 1.32 -10.45 6.83
C ALA A 183 1.69 -9.22 5.98
N GLN A 184 0.71 -8.45 5.52
CA GLN A 184 0.90 -7.23 4.76
C GLN A 184 1.64 -6.15 5.59
N ALA A 185 1.28 -5.98 6.86
CA ALA A 185 2.00 -5.06 7.75
C ALA A 185 3.49 -5.44 7.86
N ARG A 186 3.80 -6.72 8.05
CA ARG A 186 5.19 -7.20 8.08
C ARG A 186 5.92 -6.99 6.75
N ALA A 187 5.26 -7.24 5.63
CA ALA A 187 5.84 -7.04 4.30
C ALA A 187 6.20 -5.57 4.05
N LEU A 188 5.40 -4.65 4.59
CA LEU A 188 5.64 -3.20 4.52
C LEU A 188 6.65 -2.70 5.56
N GLY A 189 7.23 -3.56 6.40
CA GLY A 189 8.12 -3.14 7.49
C GLY A 189 7.41 -2.45 8.67
N ALA A 190 6.08 -2.54 8.74
CA ALA A 190 5.27 -2.00 9.84
C ALA A 190 5.24 -2.99 11.02
N LEU A 191 6.30 -2.96 11.83
CA LEU A 191 6.61 -3.99 12.83
C LEU A 191 5.96 -3.74 14.21
N ASP A 192 5.37 -2.58 14.44
CA ASP A 192 4.64 -2.31 15.69
C ASP A 192 3.19 -2.76 15.64
N THR A 193 2.68 -2.98 14.44
CA THR A 193 1.28 -3.31 14.19
C THR A 193 0.97 -4.76 14.53
N HIS A 194 0.01 -4.92 15.45
CA HIS A 194 -0.61 -6.20 15.78
C HIS A 194 -2.10 -6.15 15.47
N VAL A 195 -2.51 -6.91 14.44
CA VAL A 195 -3.89 -6.94 13.95
C VAL A 195 -4.72 -7.95 14.74
N ARG A 196 -5.88 -7.54 15.26
CA ARG A 196 -6.90 -8.45 15.82
C ARG A 196 -8.19 -8.45 15.03
N SER A 197 -8.62 -7.29 14.54
CA SER A 197 -9.77 -7.13 13.64
C SER A 197 -9.38 -6.38 12.36
N PRO A 198 -10.01 -6.69 11.21
CA PRO A 198 -9.84 -5.94 9.97
C PRO A 198 -10.31 -4.49 9.99
N ASP A 199 -11.30 -4.17 10.82
CA ASP A 199 -11.92 -2.84 10.85
C ASP A 199 -11.21 -1.84 11.78
N GLY A 200 -10.27 -2.29 12.61
CA GLY A 200 -9.61 -1.44 13.60
C GLY A 200 -10.42 -1.20 14.88
N TYR A 201 -11.54 -1.90 15.06
CA TYR A 201 -12.34 -1.83 16.29
C TYR A 201 -11.53 -2.31 17.51
N ASP A 202 -11.93 -1.85 18.70
CA ASP A 202 -11.22 -2.15 19.94
C ASP A 202 -11.17 -3.65 20.23
N ALA A 203 -9.97 -4.18 20.37
CA ALA A 203 -9.72 -5.57 20.73
C ALA A 203 -8.43 -5.71 21.56
N PRO A 204 -8.37 -6.64 22.53
CA PRO A 204 -7.17 -6.85 23.34
C PRO A 204 -5.90 -7.11 22.49
N GLY A 205 -4.90 -6.25 22.68
CA GLY A 205 -3.64 -6.30 21.95
C GLY A 205 -3.70 -5.82 20.51
N GLN A 206 -4.79 -5.18 20.06
CA GLN A 206 -4.84 -4.47 18.80
C GLN A 206 -4.10 -3.14 18.91
N VAL A 207 -2.96 -3.04 18.24
CA VAL A 207 -2.11 -1.84 18.30
C VAL A 207 -1.46 -1.58 16.94
N SER A 208 -1.06 -0.33 16.74
CA SER A 208 -0.15 0.13 15.68
C SER A 208 0.71 1.27 16.26
N SER A 209 1.46 1.97 15.42
CA SER A 209 2.25 3.14 15.79
C SER A 209 2.04 4.25 14.77
N ALA A 210 2.39 5.50 15.11
CA ALA A 210 2.31 6.61 14.16
C ALA A 210 3.18 6.32 12.92
N PHE A 211 4.36 5.74 13.13
CA PHE A 211 5.24 5.30 12.05
C PHE A 211 4.56 4.29 11.12
N ASP A 212 4.02 3.20 11.66
CA ASP A 212 3.36 2.15 10.87
C ASP A 212 2.13 2.67 10.11
N LEU A 213 1.34 3.54 10.74
CA LEU A 213 0.21 4.19 10.08
C LEU A 213 0.67 5.12 8.94
N ALA A 214 1.82 5.78 9.08
CA ALA A 214 2.40 6.62 8.03
C ALA A 214 2.88 5.76 6.85
N VAL A 215 3.47 4.59 7.13
CA VAL A 215 3.81 3.58 6.11
C VAL A 215 2.56 3.17 5.33
N PHE A 216 1.45 2.86 6.01
CA PHE A 216 0.20 2.50 5.34
C PHE A 216 -0.38 3.65 4.51
N GLY A 217 -0.32 4.88 5.04
CA GLY A 217 -0.73 6.09 4.31
C GLY A 217 0.08 6.30 3.03
N ARG A 218 1.41 6.21 3.12
CA ARG A 218 2.33 6.34 1.98
C ARG A 218 2.08 5.25 0.92
N ALA A 219 2.07 3.99 1.33
CA ALA A 219 1.84 2.86 0.42
C ALA A 219 0.44 2.95 -0.24
N GLY A 220 -0.57 3.40 0.52
CA GLY A 220 -1.92 3.60 -0.01
C GLY A 220 -1.97 4.67 -1.09
N LEU A 221 -1.31 5.82 -0.88
CA LEU A 221 -1.31 6.92 -1.85
C LEU A 221 -0.60 6.57 -3.17
N ALA A 222 0.31 5.60 -3.17
CA ALA A 222 0.92 5.06 -4.39
C ALA A 222 -0.06 4.20 -5.22
N ASN A 223 -1.17 3.73 -4.63
CA ASN A 223 -2.21 2.98 -5.32
C ASN A 223 -3.32 3.92 -5.83
N PRO A 224 -3.59 4.01 -7.15
CA PRO A 224 -4.59 4.93 -7.69
C PRO A 224 -6.02 4.70 -7.20
N ASP A 225 -6.42 3.45 -6.94
CA ASP A 225 -7.75 3.14 -6.44
C ASP A 225 -7.90 3.61 -4.99
N PHE A 226 -6.90 3.34 -4.15
CA PHE A 226 -6.87 3.81 -2.77
C PHE A 226 -6.91 5.35 -2.73
N ALA A 227 -6.03 6.02 -3.48
CA ALA A 227 -5.95 7.48 -3.53
C ALA A 227 -7.28 8.10 -3.98
N ARG A 228 -7.97 7.48 -4.96
CA ARG A 228 -9.30 7.90 -5.39
C ARG A 228 -10.34 7.80 -4.27
N TYR A 229 -10.36 6.72 -3.49
CA TYR A 229 -11.35 6.57 -2.42
C TYR A 229 -11.05 7.48 -1.23
N CYS A 230 -9.78 7.60 -0.80
CA CYS A 230 -9.44 8.39 0.38
C CYS A 230 -9.59 9.90 0.15
N GLY A 231 -9.36 10.38 -1.08
CA GLY A 231 -9.49 11.78 -1.47
C GLY A 231 -10.92 12.20 -1.84
N LYS A 232 -11.89 11.28 -1.81
CA LYS A 232 -13.27 11.59 -2.18
C LYS A 232 -14.02 12.20 -1.00
N ALA A 233 -14.55 13.42 -1.18
CA ALA A 233 -15.27 14.16 -0.15
C ALA A 233 -16.70 13.65 0.07
N GLU A 234 -17.39 13.26 -1.00
CA GLU A 234 -18.79 12.83 -0.97
C GLU A 234 -19.09 11.75 -2.01
N ALA A 235 -20.09 10.92 -1.75
CA ALA A 235 -20.61 9.93 -2.69
C ALA A 235 -22.08 9.64 -2.42
N TYR A 236 -22.74 8.96 -3.37
CA TYR A 236 -24.04 8.35 -3.13
C TYR A 236 -23.88 6.86 -2.84
N PHE A 237 -24.42 6.40 -1.72
CA PHE A 237 -24.45 4.99 -1.34
C PHE A 237 -25.81 4.35 -1.69
N PRO A 238 -25.86 3.11 -2.20
CA PRO A 238 -27.12 2.41 -2.44
C PRO A 238 -27.90 2.14 -1.14
N GLY A 239 -29.17 2.51 -1.12
CA GLY A 239 -30.12 2.18 -0.05
C GLY A 239 -31.08 1.05 -0.46
N GLY A 240 -32.06 0.76 0.39
CA GLY A 240 -33.13 -0.20 0.09
C GLY A 240 -33.98 0.20 -1.12
N GLU A 241 -34.62 -0.78 -1.77
CA GLU A 241 -35.65 -0.59 -2.82
C GLU A 241 -35.26 0.31 -4.03
N GLY A 242 -33.96 0.51 -4.27
CA GLY A 242 -33.46 1.33 -5.38
C GLY A 242 -33.13 2.78 -5.01
N ASP A 243 -33.36 3.17 -3.75
CA ASP A 243 -32.99 4.49 -3.23
C ASP A 243 -31.48 4.66 -3.10
N ARG A 244 -31.04 5.91 -2.98
CA ARG A 244 -29.65 6.29 -2.72
C ARG A 244 -29.60 7.48 -1.76
N TYR A 245 -28.62 7.49 -0.86
CA TYR A 245 -28.40 8.61 0.05
C TYR A 245 -26.95 9.09 -0.02
N GLY A 246 -26.75 10.37 0.34
CA GLY A 246 -25.43 10.98 0.38
C GLY A 246 -24.62 10.48 1.58
N ILE A 247 -23.36 10.17 1.34
CA ILE A 247 -22.34 9.89 2.35
C ILE A 247 -21.19 10.89 2.19
N VAL A 248 -20.64 11.33 3.32
CA VAL A 248 -19.63 12.41 3.38
C VAL A 248 -18.43 11.90 4.15
N ASN A 249 -17.24 12.23 3.68
CA ASN A 249 -16.00 11.80 4.28
C ASN A 249 -15.84 12.36 5.70
N THR A 250 -15.63 11.47 6.66
CA THR A 250 -15.44 11.83 8.07
C THR A 250 -14.12 12.58 8.34
N ASN A 251 -13.20 12.65 7.38
CA ASN A 251 -12.02 13.49 7.50
C ASN A 251 -12.39 14.97 7.35
N ARG A 252 -12.49 15.68 8.48
CA ARG A 252 -12.93 17.07 8.52
C ARG A 252 -11.97 18.05 7.85
N LEU A 253 -10.67 17.74 7.76
CA LEU A 253 -9.74 18.55 6.98
C LEU A 253 -10.06 18.49 5.48
N LEU A 254 -10.77 17.45 5.01
CA LEU A 254 -11.20 17.35 3.62
C LEU A 254 -12.53 18.09 3.40
N THR A 255 -13.49 17.87 4.29
CA THR A 255 -14.89 18.26 4.07
C THR A 255 -15.27 19.59 4.69
N GLY A 256 -14.51 20.10 5.65
CA GLY A 256 -14.85 21.32 6.38
C GLY A 256 -15.97 21.13 7.41
N ALA A 257 -16.30 19.88 7.76
CA ALA A 257 -17.42 19.57 8.63
C ALA A 257 -17.14 19.98 10.09
N ASP A 258 -18.22 20.21 10.84
CA ASP A 258 -18.23 20.48 12.29
C ASP A 258 -17.32 21.66 12.73
N GLY A 259 -17.17 22.67 11.88
CA GLY A 259 -16.41 23.88 12.21
C GLY A 259 -14.89 23.76 12.04
N VAL A 260 -14.39 22.62 11.56
CA VAL A 260 -12.99 22.47 11.14
C VAL A 260 -12.84 23.04 9.74
N ALA A 261 -11.93 23.98 9.51
CA ALA A 261 -11.72 24.53 8.16
C ALA A 261 -11.08 23.46 7.24
N PRO A 262 -11.48 23.32 5.96
CA PRO A 262 -10.76 22.48 5.02
C PRO A 262 -9.27 22.86 4.93
N TYR A 263 -8.40 21.88 4.73
CA TYR A 263 -6.97 22.11 4.55
C TYR A 263 -6.61 22.21 3.06
N PRO A 264 -6.03 23.34 2.60
CA PRO A 264 -5.67 23.50 1.19
C PRO A 264 -4.68 22.44 0.71
N GLY A 265 -5.06 21.74 -0.36
CA GLY A 265 -4.24 20.68 -0.97
C GLY A 265 -4.34 19.33 -0.26
N LEU A 266 -5.26 19.13 0.69
CA LEU A 266 -5.48 17.82 1.30
C LEU A 266 -5.92 16.78 0.25
N VAL A 267 -5.37 15.58 0.34
CA VAL A 267 -5.67 14.45 -0.55
C VAL A 267 -6.23 13.21 0.19
N GLY A 268 -6.41 13.29 1.51
CA GLY A 268 -6.84 12.17 2.35
C GLY A 268 -6.29 12.23 3.78
N VAL A 269 -6.13 11.13 4.52
CA VAL A 269 -6.31 9.72 4.12
C VAL A 269 -7.42 9.04 4.92
N LYS A 270 -7.31 8.99 6.24
CA LYS A 270 -8.32 8.34 7.09
C LYS A 270 -8.22 8.80 8.54
N ASN A 271 -9.36 9.13 9.14
CA ASN A 271 -9.50 9.37 10.58
C ASN A 271 -10.08 8.13 11.29
N GLY A 272 -9.93 8.07 12.61
CA GLY A 272 -10.52 7.05 13.44
C GLY A 272 -10.70 7.50 14.89
N TYR A 273 -11.69 6.91 15.55
CA TYR A 273 -11.94 7.10 16.98
C TYR A 273 -12.48 5.80 17.58
N THR A 274 -12.01 5.48 18.78
CA THR A 274 -12.66 4.58 19.73
C THR A 274 -12.38 5.07 21.14
N SER A 275 -13.13 4.60 22.13
CA SER A 275 -12.90 4.97 23.52
C SER A 275 -11.50 4.58 24.02
N ASN A 276 -10.91 3.49 23.50
CA ASN A 276 -9.55 3.08 23.89
C ASN A 276 -8.45 3.80 23.09
N ALA A 277 -8.71 4.13 21.82
CA ALA A 277 -7.71 4.77 20.97
C ALA A 277 -7.60 6.29 21.20
N GLY A 278 -8.70 6.93 21.61
CA GLY A 278 -8.87 8.36 21.39
C GLY A 278 -8.97 8.67 19.88
N ASN A 279 -8.73 9.93 19.51
CA ASN A 279 -8.76 10.34 18.11
C ASN A 279 -7.43 10.01 17.41
N THR A 280 -7.52 9.48 16.19
CA THR A 280 -6.38 9.11 15.34
C THR A 280 -6.61 9.64 13.93
N LEU A 281 -5.55 10.06 13.25
CA LEU A 281 -5.63 10.59 11.90
C LEU A 281 -4.37 10.27 11.11
N ILE A 282 -4.58 9.82 9.87
CA ILE A 282 -3.59 9.86 8.79
C ILE A 282 -4.07 10.93 7.82
N ALA A 283 -3.36 12.04 7.73
CA ALA A 283 -3.62 13.13 6.82
C ALA A 283 -2.53 13.21 5.76
N ALA A 284 -2.89 13.58 4.54
CA ALA A 284 -1.90 13.86 3.52
C ALA A 284 -2.30 15.08 2.71
N ALA A 285 -1.33 15.91 2.35
CA ALA A 285 -1.54 17.08 1.53
C ALA A 285 -0.46 17.23 0.48
N ARG A 286 -0.80 17.84 -0.66
CA ARG A 286 0.10 18.13 -1.76
C ARG A 286 0.17 19.64 -1.99
N ARG A 287 1.39 20.18 -2.03
CA ARG A 287 1.69 21.58 -2.41
C ARG A 287 2.91 21.57 -3.32
N ASP A 288 2.83 22.29 -4.45
CA ASP A 288 3.93 22.47 -5.39
C ASP A 288 4.63 21.15 -5.82
N GLY A 289 3.83 20.11 -6.07
CA GLY A 289 4.31 18.79 -6.48
C GLY A 289 4.84 17.89 -5.36
N ARG A 290 4.99 18.41 -4.13
CA ARG A 290 5.44 17.64 -2.96
C ARG A 290 4.26 17.15 -2.12
N THR A 291 4.27 15.87 -1.73
CA THR A 291 3.25 15.31 -0.83
C THR A 291 3.82 14.99 0.54
N LEU A 292 3.15 15.49 1.58
CA LEU A 292 3.45 15.12 2.97
C LEU A 292 2.37 14.21 3.52
N VAL A 293 2.78 13.23 4.33
CA VAL A 293 1.92 12.39 5.15
C VAL A 293 2.18 12.73 6.62
N VAL A 294 1.11 12.99 7.36
CA VAL A 294 1.13 13.25 8.80
C VAL A 294 0.23 12.24 9.49
N THR A 295 0.75 11.62 10.54
CA THR A 295 -0.04 10.79 11.44
C THR A 295 -0.08 11.39 12.83
N VAL A 296 -1.26 11.45 13.43
CA VAL A 296 -1.49 11.95 14.79
C VAL A 296 -2.29 10.91 15.55
N MET A 297 -1.80 10.49 16.73
CA MET A 297 -2.45 9.50 17.57
C MET A 297 -2.68 10.03 18.98
N ASN A 298 -3.95 10.05 19.36
CA ASN A 298 -4.44 10.35 20.70
C ASN A 298 -3.95 11.71 21.26
N PRO A 299 -4.39 12.85 20.69
CA PRO A 299 -4.26 14.17 21.33
C PRO A 299 -4.75 14.12 22.79
N GLN A 300 -3.96 14.69 23.70
CA GLN A 300 -4.26 14.70 25.14
C GLN A 300 -4.89 16.00 25.63
N GLU A 301 -4.86 17.05 24.80
CA GLU A 301 -5.46 18.35 25.08
C GLU A 301 -6.48 18.72 24.00
N GLY A 302 -7.45 19.56 24.37
CA GLY A 302 -8.53 19.98 23.48
C GLY A 302 -9.70 18.99 23.42
N ASP A 303 -10.53 19.15 22.39
CA ASP A 303 -11.72 18.33 22.16
C ASP A 303 -11.49 17.29 21.04
N GLY A 304 -12.57 16.68 20.54
CA GLY A 304 -12.50 15.73 19.43
C GLY A 304 -11.96 16.29 18.11
N HIS A 305 -11.76 17.61 18.01
CA HIS A 305 -11.21 18.28 16.83
C HIS A 305 -9.70 18.50 16.92
N ALA A 306 -9.10 18.35 18.09
CA ALA A 306 -7.66 18.52 18.32
C ALA A 306 -6.81 17.71 17.32
N VAL A 307 -7.22 16.49 16.98
CA VAL A 307 -6.50 15.64 16.01
C VAL A 307 -6.34 16.27 14.63
N TYR A 308 -7.33 17.05 14.18
CA TYR A 308 -7.30 17.71 12.88
C TYR A 308 -6.45 18.97 12.93
N GLU A 309 -6.53 19.75 14.01
CA GLU A 309 -5.77 20.99 14.15
C GLU A 309 -4.28 20.74 14.46
N GLU A 310 -3.96 19.69 15.20
CA GLU A 310 -2.59 19.21 15.37
C GLU A 310 -2.02 18.70 14.04
N ALA A 311 -2.78 17.92 13.27
CA ALA A 311 -2.35 17.48 11.95
C ALA A 311 -2.18 18.65 10.97
N ARG A 312 -3.07 19.67 10.99
CA ARG A 312 -2.91 20.92 10.24
C ARG A 312 -1.58 21.58 10.57
N SER A 313 -1.29 21.78 11.85
CA SER A 313 -0.10 22.46 12.33
C SER A 313 1.18 21.72 11.92
N LEU A 314 1.17 20.38 12.01
CA LEU A 314 2.27 19.54 11.56
C LEU A 314 2.47 19.54 10.04
N LEU A 315 1.39 19.55 9.25
CA LEU A 315 1.46 19.69 7.79
C LEU A 315 2.04 21.07 7.41
N ASP A 316 1.54 22.15 8.02
CA ASP A 316 2.02 23.50 7.77
C ASP A 316 3.51 23.64 8.14
N TRP A 317 3.91 23.09 9.28
CA TRP A 317 5.32 23.00 9.65
C TRP A 317 6.14 22.21 8.61
N GLY A 318 5.67 21.05 8.19
CA GLY A 318 6.39 20.19 7.24
C GLY A 318 6.64 20.85 5.89
N PHE A 319 5.67 21.62 5.39
CA PHE A 319 5.86 22.42 4.17
C PHE A 319 6.81 23.60 4.40
N ALA A 320 6.68 24.33 5.51
CA ALA A 320 7.57 25.45 5.83
C ALA A 320 9.02 25.01 6.10
N ALA A 321 9.22 23.78 6.60
CA ALA A 321 10.51 23.18 6.90
C ALA A 321 11.22 22.58 5.67
N SER A 322 10.58 22.56 4.50
CA SER A 322 11.11 21.97 3.26
C SER A 322 12.55 22.42 2.95
N GLY A 323 13.47 21.47 2.78
CA GLY A 323 14.91 21.71 2.54
C GLY A 323 15.71 22.23 3.75
N ARG A 324 15.03 22.56 4.87
CA ARG A 324 15.62 23.14 6.08
C ARG A 324 15.66 22.18 7.26
N VAL A 325 15.22 20.94 7.09
CA VAL A 325 15.37 19.87 8.07
C VAL A 325 16.12 18.71 7.43
N GLN A 326 16.95 18.05 8.23
CA GLN A 326 17.53 16.77 7.83
C GLN A 326 16.56 15.65 8.25
N PRO A 327 16.40 14.59 7.44
CA PRO A 327 15.63 13.44 7.85
C PRO A 327 16.13 12.84 9.18
N VAL A 328 15.17 12.37 9.97
CA VAL A 328 15.39 11.64 11.22
C VAL A 328 15.14 10.14 11.06
N GLY A 329 14.99 9.66 9.83
CA GLY A 329 14.73 8.28 9.45
C GLY A 329 13.95 8.21 8.13
N SER A 330 13.51 7.02 7.74
CA SER A 330 12.71 6.82 6.53
C SER A 330 11.60 5.79 6.73
N LEU A 331 10.47 6.02 6.04
CA LEU A 331 9.35 5.10 5.85
C LEU A 331 9.60 4.06 4.74
N ALA A 332 10.68 4.23 3.96
CA ALA A 332 11.03 3.34 2.86
C ALA A 332 11.51 1.98 3.39
N THR A 333 11.12 0.91 2.71
CA THR A 333 11.70 -0.42 2.93
C THR A 333 12.99 -0.57 2.13
N ASP A 334 13.82 -1.58 2.43
CA ASP A 334 15.05 -1.83 1.65
C ASP A 334 14.78 -2.08 0.15
N GLU A 335 13.58 -2.52 -0.22
CA GLU A 335 13.15 -2.68 -1.62
C GLU A 335 12.91 -1.34 -2.33
N ASP A 336 12.47 -0.30 -1.61
CA ASP A 336 12.30 1.07 -2.14
C ASP A 336 13.65 1.76 -2.39
N VAL A 337 14.71 1.31 -1.71
CA VAL A 337 16.07 1.89 -1.76
C VAL A 337 16.96 1.23 -2.83
N ALA A 338 16.48 0.15 -3.48
CA ALA A 338 17.18 -0.42 -4.62
C ALA A 338 17.29 0.65 -5.73
N PRO A 339 18.51 1.03 -6.17
CA PRO A 339 18.63 1.99 -7.26
C PRO A 339 17.92 1.40 -8.47
N SER A 340 17.04 2.20 -9.07
CA SER A 340 16.54 1.91 -10.41
C SER A 340 17.77 1.61 -11.26
N GLY A 341 17.91 0.34 -11.66
CA GLY A 341 18.95 -0.07 -12.60
C GLY A 341 18.89 0.82 -13.84
N PRO A 342 20.00 0.96 -14.58
CA PRO A 342 20.07 1.88 -15.70
C PRO A 342 18.87 1.66 -16.62
N GLU A 343 18.14 2.76 -16.81
CA GLU A 343 17.04 2.95 -17.74
C GLU A 343 17.09 1.92 -18.88
N ALA A 344 16.11 1.03 -18.91
CA ALA A 344 15.95 0.08 -19.99
C ALA A 344 15.99 0.85 -21.31
N ALA A 345 17.01 0.58 -22.11
CA ALA A 345 17.29 1.25 -23.36
C ALA A 345 16.00 1.40 -24.18
N ALA A 346 15.77 2.63 -24.65
CA ALA A 346 14.63 3.00 -25.48
C ALA A 346 14.42 1.96 -26.61
N PRO A 347 13.16 1.60 -26.93
CA PRO A 347 12.89 0.69 -28.03
C PRO A 347 13.37 1.31 -29.34
N VAL A 348 14.19 0.54 -30.06
CA VAL A 348 14.72 0.86 -31.39
C VAL A 348 13.54 1.14 -32.34
N PRO A 349 13.55 2.23 -33.13
CA PRO A 349 12.45 2.53 -34.02
C PRO A 349 12.41 1.51 -35.16
N VAL A 350 11.29 0.80 -35.29
CA VAL A 350 11.00 -0.04 -36.45
C VAL A 350 10.73 0.88 -37.63
N VAL A 351 11.67 0.92 -38.58
CA VAL A 351 11.50 1.62 -39.86
C VAL A 351 10.38 0.94 -40.64
N SER A 352 9.27 1.64 -40.83
CA SER A 352 8.21 1.25 -41.76
C SER A 352 8.69 1.49 -43.19
N ALA A 353 8.90 0.42 -43.95
CA ALA A 353 9.22 0.49 -45.37
C ALA A 353 7.97 0.89 -46.16
N ARG A 354 8.03 2.06 -46.80
CA ARG A 354 7.04 2.52 -47.79
C ARG A 354 7.30 1.82 -49.13
N PRO A 355 6.30 1.39 -49.90
CA PRO A 355 6.54 0.72 -51.18
C PRO A 355 7.04 1.71 -52.22
N ALA A 356 8.06 1.31 -52.97
CA ALA A 356 8.65 2.06 -54.07
C ALA A 356 7.77 2.04 -55.32
N GLY A 357 7.66 3.19 -55.99
CA GLY A 357 7.05 3.32 -57.31
C GLY A 357 7.94 2.78 -58.42
N HIS A 358 7.30 2.11 -59.39
CA HIS A 358 7.73 1.79 -60.76
C HIS A 358 7.94 3.10 -61.57
N GLU A 359 8.84 3.30 -62.54
CA GLU A 359 9.46 2.50 -63.63
C GLU A 359 10.72 3.27 -64.20
N PRO A 360 11.29 2.99 -65.40
CA PRO A 360 12.05 1.81 -65.85
C PRO A 360 13.38 2.19 -66.55
N GLY A 361 14.34 1.25 -66.65
CA GLY A 361 15.55 1.43 -67.48
C GLY A 361 16.42 0.18 -67.57
N TRP A 362 16.36 -0.52 -68.71
CA TRP A 362 17.24 -1.64 -69.13
C TRP A 362 18.40 -1.11 -69.99
N PRO A 363 19.39 -1.90 -70.46
CA PRO A 363 19.92 -3.23 -70.04
C PRO A 363 21.43 -3.19 -69.68
N GLU A 364 21.98 -4.26 -69.09
CA GLU A 364 23.01 -5.12 -69.73
C GLU A 364 23.63 -6.17 -68.79
N THR A 365 23.44 -7.43 -69.20
CA THR A 365 24.41 -8.57 -69.20
C THR A 365 24.88 -9.23 -67.90
N GLY A 366 24.50 -10.51 -67.74
CA GLY A 366 25.22 -11.49 -66.91
C GLY A 366 24.39 -12.70 -66.45
N ALA A 367 24.43 -13.79 -67.21
CA ALA A 367 23.84 -15.12 -66.92
C ALA A 367 24.34 -15.72 -65.57
N ILE A 368 23.62 -16.61 -64.87
CA ILE A 368 23.54 -18.07 -65.11
C ILE A 368 22.35 -18.73 -64.37
N LEU A 369 21.82 -19.76 -65.03
CA LEU A 369 20.73 -20.73 -64.81
C LEU A 369 20.60 -21.50 -63.46
N GLY A 370 19.35 -21.96 -63.21
CA GLY A 370 19.01 -23.24 -62.55
C GLY A 370 17.79 -23.20 -61.62
N ALA A 371 16.54 -23.12 -62.10
CA ALA A 371 15.58 -24.22 -62.32
C ALA A 371 15.19 -25.10 -61.09
N ALA A 372 13.93 -25.02 -60.62
CA ALA A 372 12.92 -26.11 -60.68
C ALA A 372 11.77 -26.00 -59.62
N GLY A 373 10.52 -26.14 -60.09
CA GLY A 373 9.31 -26.57 -59.32
C GLY A 373 8.42 -25.45 -58.76
N LEU A 374 7.32 -24.97 -59.38
CA LEU A 374 6.02 -25.61 -59.71
C LEU A 374 5.44 -26.45 -58.55
N GLY A 375 4.23 -26.24 -58.01
CA GLY A 375 3.06 -25.41 -58.37
C GLY A 375 2.24 -25.06 -57.11
N ALA A 376 1.45 -23.98 -57.14
CA ALA A 376 0.01 -23.96 -57.48
C ALA A 376 -0.84 -24.88 -56.58
N GLY A 377 -1.92 -24.47 -55.92
CA GLY A 377 -2.61 -23.20 -55.88
C GLY A 377 -3.86 -23.33 -55.00
N VAL A 378 -4.27 -22.20 -54.42
CA VAL A 378 -5.63 -21.64 -54.37
C VAL A 378 -6.81 -22.62 -54.13
N MET A 379 -7.55 -22.47 -53.02
CA MET A 379 -8.92 -21.91 -53.09
C MET A 379 -9.55 -21.67 -51.71
N ALA A 380 -10.12 -20.47 -51.59
CA ALA A 380 -10.95 -20.01 -50.49
C ALA A 380 -12.43 -20.41 -50.70
N LEU A 381 -13.12 -20.64 -49.58
CA LEU A 381 -14.45 -20.11 -49.23
C LEU A 381 -15.62 -20.28 -50.22
N THR A 382 -16.57 -21.14 -49.86
CA THR A 382 -18.02 -21.05 -50.11
C THR A 382 -18.72 -22.05 -49.15
N LEU A 383 -19.89 -21.91 -48.56
CA LEU A 383 -20.97 -20.92 -48.58
C LEU A 383 -21.89 -21.19 -47.37
N ARG A 384 -22.65 -20.17 -47.00
CA ARG A 384 -23.72 -20.12 -45.99
C ARG A 384 -24.97 -20.95 -46.35
N LEU A 385 -25.75 -21.25 -45.29
CA LEU A 385 -27.23 -21.25 -45.17
C LEU A 385 -28.07 -22.44 -45.71
N LYS A 386 -28.75 -23.14 -44.79
CA LYS A 386 -30.22 -23.15 -44.54
C LYS A 386 -30.66 -24.51 -43.95
N LEU A 387 -31.46 -24.50 -42.88
CA LEU A 387 -32.75 -25.18 -42.81
C LEU A 387 -33.41 -24.94 -41.44
N VAL A 388 -34.57 -24.28 -41.49
CA VAL A 388 -35.61 -24.18 -40.46
C VAL A 388 -36.94 -24.40 -41.20
N ARG A 389 -37.87 -25.12 -40.53
CA ARG A 389 -39.27 -25.48 -40.90
C ARG A 389 -39.44 -26.65 -41.86
N ASP A 390 -40.42 -27.55 -41.71
CA ASP A 390 -41.57 -27.78 -40.80
C ASP A 390 -41.77 -29.34 -40.78
N ASP A 391 -42.47 -30.01 -39.87
CA ASP A 391 -43.93 -30.04 -39.72
C ASP A 391 -44.32 -30.75 -38.41
N GLY A 392 -45.41 -30.27 -37.81
CA GLY A 392 -46.16 -30.98 -36.79
C GLY A 392 -47.36 -31.71 -37.38
N SER A 393 -47.65 -32.89 -36.83
CA SER A 393 -48.97 -33.53 -36.73
C SER A 393 -48.93 -34.48 -35.55
#